data_AF-A0A2D9F2L9-F1
#
_entry.id   AF-A0A2D9F2L9-F1
#
_cell.length_a   1.000
_cell.length_b   1.000
_cell.length_c   1.000
_cell.angle_alpha   90.00
_cell.angle_beta   90.00
_cell.angle_gamma   90.00
#
_symmetry.space_group_name_H-M   'P 1'
#
loop_
_entity.id
_entity.type
_entity.pdbx_description
1 polymer ?
#
loop_
_entity_poly.entity_id
_entity_poly.type
_entity_poly.pdbx_seq_one_letter_code
_entity_poly.pdbx_strand_id
1 'polypeptide(L)'
;MRVPAISVGYPGRASGRNRKWGRRHESGHPRIKEATMKVSNIGPAKGAERAKRKSGAGSSDAFADDLRAATADAPEQAAGTVSGSAVAGIDAVLAMQAADDATQGRSRGLLMDRGDRLLDRLEDLQLALLSGNLPKEKVIELAQTLREKRPTSDDAGLNALIDAIELRAEVELAKLSR
;
A
#
# COMPACT_ATOMS: atom_id res chain seq x y z
N MET A 1 12.98 -38.80 -46.15
CA MET A 1 12.20 -39.98 -45.68
C MET A 1 12.02 -39.83 -44.17
N ARG A 2 10.89 -40.07 -43.51
CA ARG A 2 9.46 -40.22 -43.83
C ARG A 2 8.82 -40.24 -42.43
N VAL A 3 7.85 -39.37 -42.18
CA VAL A 3 7.11 -39.27 -40.91
C VAL A 3 6.30 -40.55 -40.67
N PRO A 4 6.12 -41.03 -39.43
CA PRO A 4 5.03 -41.94 -39.11
C PRO A 4 3.85 -41.17 -38.50
N ALA A 5 2.74 -41.20 -39.23
CA ALA A 5 1.41 -40.86 -38.74
C ALA A 5 0.86 -42.03 -37.91
N ILE A 6 0.22 -41.73 -36.77
CA ILE A 6 -0.64 -42.70 -36.07
C ILE A 6 -2.07 -42.16 -36.12
N SER A 7 -2.84 -42.75 -37.03
CA SER A 7 -4.30 -42.75 -37.04
C SER A 7 -4.82 -43.83 -36.12
N VAL A 8 -6.06 -43.66 -35.65
CA VAL A 8 -7.08 -44.61 -35.13
C VAL A 8 -7.60 -44.02 -33.82
N GLY A 9 -8.88 -43.77 -33.57
CA GLY A 9 -10.14 -44.11 -34.23
C GLY A 9 -11.23 -43.86 -33.18
N TYR A 10 -12.30 -43.18 -33.54
CA TYR A 10 -13.46 -42.94 -32.66
C TYR A 10 -14.17 -44.26 -32.34
N PRO A 11 -14.83 -44.33 -31.16
CA PRO A 11 -16.22 -44.74 -31.19
C PRO A 11 -17.12 -43.94 -30.23
N GLY A 12 -18.41 -43.91 -30.57
CA GLY A 12 -19.45 -44.07 -29.54
C GLY A 12 -20.33 -42.86 -29.23
N ARG A 13 -21.25 -42.57 -30.14
CA ARG A 13 -22.47 -41.80 -29.87
C ARG A 13 -23.38 -42.60 -28.93
N ALA A 14 -23.81 -42.04 -27.80
CA ALA A 14 -24.95 -42.54 -27.03
C ALA A 14 -25.87 -41.40 -26.60
N SER A 15 -27.10 -41.50 -27.07
CA SER A 15 -28.27 -40.68 -26.78
C SER A 15 -28.83 -41.01 -25.40
N GLY A 16 -29.26 -40.00 -24.64
CA GLY A 16 -29.96 -40.22 -23.37
C GLY A 16 -30.56 -38.96 -22.74
N ARG A 17 -31.54 -38.35 -23.41
CA ARG A 17 -32.47 -37.41 -22.75
C ARG A 17 -33.38 -38.20 -21.82
N ASN A 18 -33.44 -37.91 -20.52
CA ASN A 18 -34.74 -37.66 -19.84
C ASN A 18 -34.61 -37.12 -18.41
N ARG A 19 -35.09 -35.89 -18.25
CA ARG A 19 -35.89 -35.31 -17.15
C ARG A 19 -36.05 -36.12 -15.86
N LYS A 20 -35.55 -35.55 -14.75
CA LYS A 20 -36.24 -35.53 -13.44
C LYS A 20 -35.64 -34.41 -12.56
N TRP A 21 -36.00 -33.17 -12.85
CA TRP A 21 -35.89 -32.08 -11.88
C TRP A 21 -37.09 -32.19 -10.94
N GLY A 22 -36.85 -32.70 -9.74
CA GLY A 22 -37.92 -32.99 -8.79
C GLY A 22 -37.37 -33.22 -7.39
N ARG A 23 -36.96 -32.14 -6.72
CA ARG A 23 -37.17 -32.00 -5.28
C ARG A 23 -37.10 -30.53 -4.87
N ARG A 24 -38.28 -29.96 -4.76
CA ARG A 24 -38.57 -28.68 -4.11
C ARG A 24 -38.27 -28.88 -2.61
N HIS A 25 -37.14 -28.37 -2.13
CA HIS A 25 -36.95 -28.13 -0.70
C HIS A 25 -37.43 -26.72 -0.41
N GLU A 26 -38.71 -26.62 -0.05
CA GLU A 26 -39.23 -25.49 0.68
C GLU A 26 -38.68 -25.57 2.10
N SER A 27 -37.68 -24.74 2.39
CA SER A 27 -37.31 -24.38 3.75
C SER A 27 -37.30 -22.85 3.83
N GLY A 28 -38.28 -22.34 4.58
CA GLY A 28 -38.66 -20.94 4.63
C GLY A 28 -37.50 -19.99 4.86
N HIS A 29 -37.44 -18.95 4.04
CA HIS A 29 -36.61 -17.78 4.30
C HIS A 29 -37.23 -17.02 5.48
N PRO A 30 -36.47 -16.70 6.54
CA PRO A 30 -36.96 -15.77 7.54
C PRO A 30 -37.19 -14.42 6.85
N ARG A 31 -38.44 -13.95 6.87
CA ARG A 31 -38.82 -12.62 6.40
C ARG A 31 -38.06 -11.60 7.26
N ILE A 32 -37.00 -11.04 6.71
CA ILE A 32 -36.31 -9.89 7.30
C ILE A 32 -37.33 -8.75 7.30
N LYS A 33 -37.83 -8.39 8.49
CA LYS A 33 -38.68 -7.20 8.65
C LYS A 33 -37.82 -6.02 8.24
N GLU A 34 -38.28 -5.23 7.27
CA GLU A 34 -37.64 -4.00 6.84
C GLU A 34 -37.45 -3.08 8.05
N ALA A 35 -36.23 -3.06 8.60
CA ALA A 35 -35.80 -2.03 9.52
C ALA A 35 -35.28 -0.88 8.66
N THR A 36 -36.11 0.13 8.46
CA THR A 36 -35.68 1.42 7.90
C THR A 36 -34.57 1.97 8.78
N MET A 37 -33.33 1.95 8.31
CA MET A 37 -32.22 2.60 8.99
C MET A 37 -32.44 4.11 8.98
N LYS A 38 -32.81 4.66 10.14
CA LYS A 38 -32.82 6.11 10.39
C LYS A 38 -31.38 6.53 10.75
N VAL A 39 -30.69 7.17 9.82
CA VAL A 39 -29.39 7.81 10.11
C VAL A 39 -29.68 9.15 10.78
N SER A 40 -29.50 9.20 12.10
CA SER A 40 -29.66 10.44 12.88
C SER A 40 -28.44 11.34 12.69
N ASN A 41 -28.70 12.57 12.26
CA ASN A 41 -27.94 13.82 12.39
C ASN A 41 -26.42 13.74 12.54
N ILE A 42 -25.74 14.19 11.49
CA ILE A 42 -24.38 14.72 11.53
C ILE A 42 -24.46 16.08 12.24
N GLY A 43 -24.03 16.15 13.50
CA GLY A 43 -23.89 17.40 14.23
C GLY A 43 -22.71 18.24 13.69
N PRO A 44 -22.71 19.57 13.89
CA PRO A 44 -21.64 20.43 13.42
C PRO A 44 -20.35 20.12 14.18
N ALA A 45 -19.26 19.92 13.43
CA ALA A 45 -17.93 19.68 13.98
C ALA A 45 -17.51 20.85 14.88
N LYS A 46 -17.27 20.58 16.17
CA LYS A 46 -16.54 21.51 17.05
C LYS A 46 -15.10 21.57 16.57
N GLY A 47 -14.64 22.79 16.26
CA GLY A 47 -13.29 23.08 15.80
C GLY A 47 -12.23 22.52 16.75
N ALA A 48 -11.19 21.92 16.17
CA ALA A 48 -10.02 21.49 16.90
C ALA A 48 -9.28 22.72 17.44
N GLU A 49 -9.30 22.89 18.76
CA GLU A 49 -8.47 23.85 19.47
C GLU A 49 -7.01 23.45 19.33
N ARG A 50 -6.16 24.36 18.85
CA ARG A 50 -4.72 24.15 18.73
C ARG A 50 -4.11 24.03 20.12
N ALA A 51 -3.82 22.80 20.54
CA ALA A 51 -2.98 22.56 21.71
C ALA A 51 -1.59 23.16 21.49
N LYS A 52 -1.27 24.19 22.28
CA LYS A 52 0.03 24.84 22.35
C LYS A 52 1.05 23.83 22.88
N ARG A 53 1.82 23.20 22.00
CA ARG A 53 2.93 22.32 22.38
C ARG A 53 4.02 23.17 23.03
N LYS A 54 4.20 22.99 24.33
CA LYS A 54 5.38 23.46 25.04
C LYS A 54 6.57 22.64 24.55
N SER A 55 7.52 23.30 23.91
CA SER A 55 8.82 22.72 23.56
C SER A 55 9.56 22.37 24.85
N GLY A 56 9.39 21.13 25.30
CA GLY A 56 10.23 20.53 26.32
C GLY A 56 11.55 20.13 25.68
N ALA A 57 12.61 20.89 25.95
CA ALA A 57 13.97 20.39 25.89
C ALA A 57 14.06 19.27 26.93
N GLY A 58 13.85 18.02 26.51
CA GLY A 58 13.84 16.86 27.41
C GLY A 58 13.97 15.52 26.69
N SER A 59 14.37 15.53 25.41
CA SER A 59 14.59 14.28 24.66
C SER A 59 15.99 13.70 24.86
N SER A 60 16.96 14.52 25.30
CA SER A 60 18.35 14.07 25.50
C SER A 60 18.56 13.40 26.86
N ASP A 61 17.96 13.92 27.93
CA ASP A 61 18.13 13.39 29.29
C ASP A 61 17.40 12.06 29.49
N ALA A 62 16.18 11.92 28.96
CA ALA A 62 15.43 10.66 29.05
C ALA A 62 16.15 9.52 28.31
N PHE A 63 16.75 9.80 27.16
CA PHE A 63 17.56 8.84 26.41
C PHE A 63 18.86 8.47 27.15
N ALA A 64 19.51 9.46 27.77
CA ALA A 64 20.71 9.21 28.58
C ALA A 64 20.40 8.35 29.82
N ASP A 65 19.24 8.56 30.46
CA ASP A 65 18.76 7.75 31.57
C ASP A 65 18.43 6.31 31.13
N ASP A 66 17.79 6.12 29.97
CA ASP A 66 17.51 4.79 29.41
C ASP A 66 18.81 4.04 29.07
N LEU A 67 19.83 4.72 28.49
CA LEU A 67 21.15 4.11 28.26
C LEU A 67 21.85 3.74 29.58
N ARG A 68 21.72 4.57 30.61
CA ARG A 68 22.31 4.32 31.92
C ARG A 68 21.62 3.17 32.64
N ALA A 69 20.30 3.06 32.52
CA ALA A 69 19.52 1.93 33.02
C ALA A 69 19.87 0.63 32.28
N ALA A 70 20.04 0.67 30.95
CA ALA A 70 20.43 -0.49 30.14
C ALA A 70 21.86 -0.99 30.42
N THR A 71 22.74 -0.13 30.95
CA THR A 71 24.12 -0.48 31.33
C THR A 71 24.28 -0.80 32.82
N ALA A 72 23.26 -0.55 33.65
CA ALA A 72 23.29 -0.77 35.09
C ALA A 72 23.14 -2.25 35.53
N ASP A 73 22.74 -3.16 34.62
CA ASP A 73 22.66 -4.60 34.89
C ASP A 73 23.98 -5.35 34.57
N ALA A 74 25.03 -4.62 34.18
CA ALA A 74 26.39 -5.14 34.11
C ALA A 74 27.03 -5.05 35.51
N PRO A 75 27.61 -6.14 36.06
CA PRO A 75 28.11 -6.13 37.42
C PRO A 75 29.19 -5.06 37.59
N GLU A 76 29.04 -4.22 38.62
CA GLU A 76 30.02 -3.22 39.02
C GLU A 76 31.40 -3.87 39.17
N GLN A 77 32.25 -3.68 38.17
CA GLN A 77 33.69 -3.74 38.33
C GLN A 77 34.21 -2.33 38.17
N ALA A 78 34.61 -1.78 39.32
CA ALA A 78 35.63 -0.76 39.56
C ALA A 78 35.88 0.29 38.46
N ALA A 79 35.83 1.56 38.88
CA ALA A 79 36.38 2.71 38.16
C ALA A 79 37.70 2.37 37.43
N GLY A 80 37.60 2.18 36.10
CA GLY A 80 38.71 1.77 35.26
C GLY A 80 38.23 1.53 33.84
N THR A 81 38.40 2.56 33.00
CA THR A 81 38.39 2.50 31.52
C THR A 81 37.24 1.69 30.91
N VAL A 82 36.18 2.38 30.47
CA VAL A 82 35.16 1.82 29.56
C VAL A 82 35.90 1.13 28.40
N SER A 83 35.85 -0.21 28.38
CA SER A 83 36.56 -1.00 27.38
C SER A 83 36.08 -0.61 25.98
N GLY A 84 37.00 -0.25 25.09
CA GLY A 84 36.69 0.17 23.71
C GLY A 84 35.84 -0.83 22.90
N SER A 85 35.72 -2.07 23.37
CA SER A 85 34.81 -3.08 22.81
C SER A 85 33.32 -2.79 23.04
N ALA A 86 32.95 -2.14 24.15
CA ALA A 86 31.55 -1.76 24.41
C ALA A 86 31.12 -0.57 23.54
N VAL A 87 32.02 0.40 23.34
CA VAL A 87 31.78 1.56 22.47
C VAL A 87 31.69 1.13 21.00
N ALA A 88 32.56 0.23 20.53
CA ALA A 88 32.50 -0.32 19.17
C ALA A 88 31.19 -1.08 18.86
N GLY A 89 30.60 -1.75 19.85
CA GLY A 89 29.28 -2.39 19.70
C GLY A 89 28.14 -1.39 19.54
N ILE A 90 28.19 -0.26 20.24
CA ILE A 90 27.22 0.83 20.14
C ILE A 90 27.34 1.53 18.78
N ASP A 91 28.57 1.81 18.31
CA ASP A 91 28.81 2.39 16.99
C ASP A 91 28.26 1.50 15.86
N ALA A 92 28.35 0.17 16.00
CA ALA A 92 27.77 -0.76 15.03
C ALA A 92 26.23 -0.73 15.01
N VAL A 93 25.58 -0.60 16.17
CA VAL A 93 24.10 -0.48 16.27
C VAL A 93 23.63 0.86 15.73
N LEU A 94 24.34 1.96 16.04
CA LEU A 94 24.05 3.29 15.51
C LEU A 94 24.26 3.34 13.98
N ALA A 95 25.32 2.70 13.46
CA ALA A 95 25.55 2.59 12.03
C ALA A 95 24.45 1.79 11.32
N MET A 96 23.94 0.72 11.94
CA MET A 96 22.80 -0.04 11.43
C MET A 96 21.51 0.80 11.40
N GLN A 97 21.23 1.57 12.46
CA GLN A 97 20.07 2.47 12.52
C GLN A 97 20.15 3.60 11.48
N ALA A 98 21.34 4.19 11.30
CA ALA A 98 21.56 5.22 10.28
C ALA A 98 21.39 4.68 8.86
N ALA A 99 21.79 3.43 8.62
CA ALA A 99 21.58 2.77 7.33
C ALA A 99 20.09 2.51 7.05
N ASP A 100 19.33 2.05 8.05
CA ASP A 100 17.89 1.82 7.93
C ASP A 100 17.14 3.12 7.60
N ASP A 101 17.36 4.20 8.36
CA ASP A 101 16.73 5.51 8.12
C ASP A 101 17.06 6.09 6.73
N ALA A 102 18.31 5.94 6.27
CA ALA A 102 18.70 6.36 4.93
C ALA A 102 17.96 5.58 3.82
N THR A 103 17.73 4.27 4.01
CA THR A 103 16.95 3.47 3.06
C THR A 103 15.47 3.84 3.06
N GLN A 104 14.90 4.13 4.24
CA GLN A 104 13.51 4.58 4.38
C GLN A 104 13.28 5.96 3.77
N GLY A 105 14.19 6.91 4.00
CA GLY A 105 14.14 8.23 3.38
C GLY A 105 14.18 8.13 1.85
N ARG A 106 15.03 7.24 1.30
CA ARG A 106 15.10 6.99 -0.14
C ARG A 106 13.81 6.36 -0.67
N SER A 107 13.27 5.34 -0.02
CA SER A 107 12.05 4.65 -0.47
C SER A 107 10.84 5.59 -0.49
N ARG A 108 10.71 6.41 0.56
CA ARG A 108 9.68 7.46 0.67
C ARG A 108 9.79 8.49 -0.45
N GLY A 109 11.00 9.01 -0.71
CA GLY A 109 11.24 9.99 -1.77
C GLY A 109 10.90 9.45 -3.16
N LEU A 110 11.28 8.20 -3.46
CA LEU A 110 10.94 7.56 -4.74
C LEU A 110 9.43 7.35 -4.90
N LEU A 111 8.72 7.09 -3.81
CA LEU A 111 7.27 6.92 -3.83
C LEU A 111 6.52 8.23 -4.05
N MET A 112 6.99 9.31 -3.41
CA MET A 112 6.47 10.67 -3.64
C MET A 112 6.67 11.10 -5.09
N ASP A 113 7.89 10.97 -5.62
CA ASP A 113 8.20 11.33 -7.00
C ASP A 113 7.37 10.52 -8.01
N ARG A 114 7.07 9.25 -7.71
CA ARG A 114 6.12 8.46 -8.52
C ARG A 114 4.71 9.04 -8.46
N GLY A 115 4.23 9.41 -7.27
CA GLY A 115 2.92 10.02 -7.07
C GLY A 115 2.76 11.32 -7.85
N ASP A 116 3.75 12.22 -7.73
CA ASP A 116 3.79 13.49 -8.46
C ASP A 116 3.75 13.24 -9.97
N ARG A 117 4.60 12.33 -10.48
CA ARG A 117 4.60 11.94 -11.90
C ARG A 117 3.28 11.34 -12.38
N LEU A 118 2.47 10.72 -11.53
CA LEU A 118 1.13 10.23 -11.89
C LEU A 118 0.11 11.37 -11.92
N LEU A 119 0.17 12.26 -10.92
CA LEU A 119 -0.72 13.43 -10.83
C LEU A 119 -0.51 14.38 -12.01
N ASP A 120 0.74 14.70 -12.35
CA ASP A 120 1.08 15.57 -13.49
C ASP A 120 0.50 15.03 -14.81
N ARG A 121 0.58 13.71 -15.01
CA ARG A 121 0.05 13.07 -16.23
C ARG A 121 -1.47 13.05 -16.27
N LEU A 122 -2.12 12.92 -15.12
CA LEU A 122 -3.56 13.05 -15.02
C LEU A 122 -4.01 14.49 -15.30
N GLU A 123 -3.27 15.48 -14.82
CA GLU A 123 -3.54 16.89 -15.10
C GLU A 123 -3.35 17.22 -16.58
N ASP A 124 -2.23 16.80 -17.18
CA ASP A 124 -1.97 16.94 -18.62
C ASP A 124 -3.11 16.34 -19.46
N LEU A 125 -3.56 15.14 -19.09
CA LEU A 125 -4.64 14.44 -19.76
C LEU A 125 -5.98 15.16 -19.56
N GLN A 126 -6.25 15.70 -18.37
CA GLN A 126 -7.42 16.51 -18.10
C GLN A 126 -7.42 17.79 -18.95
N LEU A 127 -6.30 18.52 -19.02
CA LEU A 127 -6.17 19.72 -19.84
C LEU A 127 -6.38 19.41 -21.32
N ALA A 128 -5.80 18.32 -21.81
CA ALA A 128 -6.02 17.81 -23.16
C ALA A 128 -7.52 17.56 -23.44
N LEU A 129 -8.21 16.85 -22.55
CA LEU A 129 -9.65 16.61 -22.67
C LEU A 129 -10.47 17.90 -22.70
N LEU A 130 -10.15 18.87 -21.83
CA LEU A 130 -10.83 20.17 -21.78
C LEU A 130 -10.61 20.98 -23.05
N SER A 131 -9.45 20.83 -23.70
CA SER A 131 -9.15 21.44 -25.00
C SER A 131 -9.83 20.74 -26.18
N GLY A 132 -10.49 19.60 -25.95
CA GLY A 132 -11.15 18.79 -26.97
C GLY A 132 -10.20 17.92 -27.81
N ASN A 133 -8.91 17.83 -27.42
CA ASN A 133 -7.91 17.04 -28.12
C ASN A 133 -7.23 16.08 -27.13
N LEU A 134 -7.44 14.77 -27.28
CA LEU A 134 -6.82 13.75 -26.44
C LEU A 134 -5.65 13.07 -27.18
N PRO A 135 -4.38 13.37 -26.84
CA PRO A 135 -3.24 12.73 -27.46
C PRO A 135 -3.15 11.27 -27.02
N LYS A 136 -2.97 10.35 -27.97
CA LYS A 136 -2.78 8.92 -27.68
C LYS A 136 -1.50 8.68 -26.88
N GLU A 137 -0.49 9.49 -27.15
CA GLU A 137 0.82 9.46 -26.51
C GLU A 137 0.69 9.65 -24.99
N LYS A 138 -0.10 10.62 -24.54
CA LYS A 138 -0.34 10.89 -23.11
C LYS A 138 -1.03 9.72 -22.39
N VAL A 139 -1.98 9.08 -23.06
CA VAL A 139 -2.65 7.87 -22.54
C VAL A 139 -1.66 6.71 -22.41
N ILE A 140 -0.78 6.53 -23.40
CA ILE A 140 0.26 5.50 -23.38
C ILE A 140 1.28 5.76 -22.27
N GLU A 141 1.73 7.00 -22.10
CA GLU A 141 2.66 7.41 -21.04
C GLU A 141 2.10 7.12 -19.65
N LEU A 142 0.83 7.50 -19.39
CA LEU A 142 0.16 7.20 -18.13
C LEU A 142 0.11 5.68 -17.87
N ALA A 143 -0.26 4.89 -18.89
CA ALA A 143 -0.29 3.43 -18.80
C ALA A 143 1.10 2.82 -18.58
N GLN A 144 2.16 3.40 -19.15
CA GLN A 144 3.54 2.96 -18.92
C GLN A 144 3.94 3.14 -17.46
N THR A 145 3.64 4.29 -16.85
CA THR A 145 4.02 4.51 -15.46
C THR A 145 3.27 3.65 -14.47
N LEU A 146 1.99 3.35 -14.71
CA LEU A 146 1.29 2.37 -13.88
C LEU A 146 1.94 0.99 -13.93
N ARG A 147 2.52 0.60 -15.07
CA ARG A 147 3.23 -0.68 -15.21
C ARG A 147 4.65 -0.68 -14.64
N GLU A 148 5.23 0.49 -14.39
CA GLU A 148 6.56 0.58 -13.77
C GLU A 148 6.52 -0.04 -12.36
N LYS A 149 7.57 -0.78 -12.01
CA LYS A 149 7.68 -1.42 -10.70
C LYS A 149 7.68 -0.35 -9.60
N ARG A 150 6.73 -0.47 -8.69
CA ARG A 150 6.59 0.45 -7.55
C ARG A 150 7.58 0.12 -6.42
N PRO A 151 8.26 1.14 -5.84
CA PRO A 151 8.98 0.97 -4.58
C PRO A 151 8.00 0.79 -3.40
N THR A 152 8.45 0.25 -2.29
CA THR A 152 7.64 0.16 -1.06
C THR A 152 8.32 1.00 0.01
N SER A 153 7.52 1.75 0.76
CA SER A 153 7.98 2.54 1.91
C SER A 153 7.30 2.02 3.18
N ASP A 154 7.88 2.23 4.35
CA ASP A 154 7.26 1.81 5.61
C ASP A 154 6.16 2.77 6.09
N ASP A 155 6.00 3.92 5.45
CA ASP A 155 4.89 4.84 5.68
C ASP A 155 3.60 4.29 5.04
N ALA A 156 2.77 3.62 5.85
CA ALA A 156 1.49 3.07 5.43
C ALA A 156 0.51 4.13 4.89
N GLY A 157 0.57 5.37 5.41
CA GLY A 157 -0.29 6.46 4.95
C GLY A 157 0.10 6.93 3.56
N LEU A 158 1.41 7.07 3.30
CA LEU A 158 1.90 7.38 1.96
C LEU A 158 1.57 6.26 0.98
N ASN A 159 1.76 4.99 1.35
CA ASN A 159 1.39 3.87 0.48
C ASN A 159 -0.08 3.91 0.07
N ALA A 160 -0.98 4.12 1.02
CA ALA A 160 -2.42 4.17 0.77
C ALA A 160 -2.81 5.37 -0.11
N LEU A 161 -2.14 6.51 0.04
CA LEU A 161 -2.37 7.68 -0.82
C LEU A 161 -1.95 7.37 -2.27
N ILE A 162 -0.79 6.74 -2.45
CA ILE A 162 -0.30 6.34 -3.77
C ILE A 162 -1.23 5.29 -4.40
N ASP A 163 -1.73 4.32 -3.62
CA ASP A 163 -2.74 3.35 -4.08
C ASP A 163 -3.99 4.07 -4.62
N ALA A 164 -4.48 5.09 -3.91
CA ALA A 164 -5.65 5.86 -4.34
C ALA A 164 -5.41 6.63 -5.65
N ILE A 165 -4.20 7.17 -5.85
CA ILE A 165 -3.80 7.85 -7.09
C ILE A 165 -3.72 6.83 -8.24
N GLU A 166 -3.08 5.68 -8.02
CA GLU A 166 -2.97 4.61 -9.02
C GLU A 166 -4.36 4.09 -9.44
N LEU A 167 -5.25 3.82 -8.47
CA LEU A 167 -6.62 3.42 -8.74
C LEU A 167 -7.37 4.45 -9.59
N ARG A 168 -7.20 5.75 -9.28
CA ARG A 168 -7.82 6.81 -10.08
C ARG A 168 -7.29 6.80 -11.51
N ALA A 169 -5.98 6.67 -11.68
CA ALA A 169 -5.36 6.63 -13.00
C ALA A 169 -5.82 5.41 -13.82
N GLU A 170 -5.94 4.24 -13.20
CA GLU A 170 -6.48 3.03 -13.85
C GLU A 170 -7.93 3.23 -14.32
N VAL A 171 -8.76 3.83 -13.46
CA VAL A 171 -10.16 4.15 -13.80
C VAL A 171 -10.22 5.14 -14.97
N GLU A 172 -9.39 6.18 -14.97
CA GLU A 172 -9.34 7.13 -16.09
C GLU A 172 -8.87 6.46 -17.39
N LEU A 173 -7.83 5.63 -17.36
CA LEU A 173 -7.42 4.86 -18.54
C LEU A 173 -8.54 3.95 -19.05
N ALA A 174 -9.25 3.27 -18.15
CA ALA A 174 -10.36 2.40 -18.51
C ALA A 174 -11.49 3.17 -19.20
N LYS A 175 -11.79 4.41 -18.76
CA LYS A 175 -12.79 5.28 -19.41
C LYS A 175 -12.40 5.64 -20.83
N LEU A 176 -11.12 5.89 -21.09
CA LEU A 176 -10.62 6.28 -22.42
C LEU A 176 -10.49 5.10 -23.38
N SER A 177 -10.34 3.88 -22.86
CA SER A 177 -10.23 2.66 -23.67
C SER A 177 -11.58 2.10 -24.12
N ARG A 178 -12.69 2.64 -23.63
CA ARG A 178 -14.07 2.21 -23.92
C ARG A 178 -14.65 3.02 -25.08
#